data_AF-A0A948RLG4-F1
#
_entry.id   AF-A0A948RLG4-F1
#
_cell.length_a   1.000
_cell.length_b   1.000
_cell.length_c   1.000
_cell.angle_alpha   90.00
_cell.angle_beta   90.00
_cell.angle_gamma   90.00
#
_symmetry.space_group_name_H-M   'P 1'
#
loop_
_entity.id
_entity.type
_entity.pdbx_description
1 polymer ?
#
loop_
_entity_poly.entity_id
_entity_poly.type
_entity_poly.pdbx_seq_one_letter_code
_entity_poly.pdbx_strand_id
1 'polypeptide(L)'
;MPNICFSYMYRDGGNHKNHGEAVFTNRTSLTLDEIERRIRAALQDGEHFIAWQIKLDELFFETPSGDDHPWHEYAGVEVTTTHPAYDPANWVIHRHRRDITEFLADLEQASEAGWDTTDVRADLAALFASQGERIGEIFAALTST
;
A
#
# COMPACT_ATOMS: atom_id res chain seq x y z
N MET A 1 16.25 15.79 -3.54
CA MET A 1 16.64 14.41 -3.20
C MET A 1 16.04 13.46 -4.21
N PRO A 2 16.68 12.31 -4.46
CA PRO A 2 16.01 11.21 -5.13
C PRO A 2 14.84 10.69 -4.28
N ASN A 3 13.87 10.09 -4.94
CA ASN A 3 12.77 9.37 -4.30
C ASN A 3 13.19 7.92 -4.03
N ILE A 4 12.35 7.19 -3.30
CA ILE A 4 12.51 5.76 -3.03
C ILE A 4 11.37 5.02 -3.70
N CYS A 5 11.68 4.07 -4.56
CA CYS A 5 10.71 3.13 -5.12
C CYS A 5 10.67 1.89 -4.21
N PHE A 6 9.47 1.51 -3.78
CA PHE A 6 9.17 0.29 -3.06
C PHE A 6 8.42 -0.65 -4.00
N SER A 7 9.01 -1.80 -4.29
CA SER A 7 8.46 -2.81 -5.17
C SER A 7 7.90 -3.97 -4.35
N TYR A 8 6.75 -4.46 -4.75
CA TYR A 8 6.06 -5.57 -4.09
C TYR A 8 5.26 -6.40 -5.09
N MET A 9 4.76 -7.55 -4.64
CA MET A 9 3.91 -8.40 -5.46
C MET A 9 2.86 -9.12 -4.64
N TYR A 10 1.77 -9.47 -5.31
CA TYR A 10 0.85 -10.50 -4.85
C TYR A 10 1.15 -11.80 -5.58
N ARG A 11 1.17 -12.90 -4.84
CA ARG A 11 1.28 -14.26 -5.37
C ARG A 11 0.14 -15.09 -4.79
N ASP A 12 -0.63 -15.78 -5.61
CA ASP A 12 -1.65 -16.72 -5.12
C ASP A 12 -1.05 -18.11 -4.82
N GLY A 13 -1.86 -19.00 -4.24
CA GLY A 13 -1.48 -20.40 -4.01
C GLY A 13 -1.15 -21.19 -5.30
N GLY A 14 -1.60 -20.70 -6.45
CA GLY A 14 -1.28 -21.21 -7.79
C GLY A 14 0.03 -20.69 -8.39
N ASN A 15 0.75 -19.81 -7.68
CA ASN A 15 2.00 -19.14 -8.08
C ASN A 15 1.86 -18.14 -9.25
N HIS A 16 0.64 -17.68 -9.54
CA HIS A 16 0.42 -16.51 -10.39
C HIS A 16 0.85 -15.24 -9.67
N LYS A 17 1.34 -14.23 -10.39
CA LYS A 17 1.92 -13.01 -9.81
C LYS A 17 1.35 -11.74 -10.42
N ASN A 18 1.07 -10.77 -9.57
CA ASN A 18 0.88 -9.36 -9.93
C ASN A 18 1.92 -8.50 -9.22
N HIS A 19 2.49 -7.53 -9.93
CA HIS A 19 3.53 -6.65 -9.39
C HIS A 19 3.00 -5.24 -9.20
N GLY A 20 3.49 -4.56 -8.16
CA GLY A 20 3.16 -3.18 -7.85
C GLY A 20 4.36 -2.40 -7.37
N GLU A 21 4.25 -1.08 -7.48
CA GLU A 21 5.28 -0.14 -7.08
C GLU A 21 4.64 1.07 -6.40
N ALA A 22 5.31 1.58 -5.36
CA ALA A 22 4.99 2.86 -4.74
C ALA A 22 6.27 3.69 -4.62
N VAL A 23 6.20 4.97 -4.99
CA VAL A 23 7.33 5.89 -5.00
C VAL A 23 7.11 6.97 -3.95
N PHE A 24 8.01 7.03 -2.97
CA PHE A 24 7.94 7.95 -1.84
C PHE A 24 9.00 9.04 -1.93
N THR A 25 8.71 10.24 -1.40
CA THR A 25 9.79 11.23 -1.24
C THR A 25 10.78 10.76 -0.17
N ASN A 26 12.02 11.25 -0.23
CA ASN A 26 13.02 11.00 0.82
C ASN A 26 13.57 12.33 1.35
N ARG A 27 12.77 13.03 2.14
CA ARG A 27 13.09 14.37 2.67
C ARG A 27 14.13 14.35 3.78
N THR A 28 14.24 13.24 4.50
CA THR A 28 15.19 13.04 5.59
C THR A 28 16.51 12.41 5.13
N SER A 29 16.63 12.09 3.84
CA SER A 29 17.81 11.44 3.25
C SER A 29 18.20 10.13 3.93
N LEU A 30 17.22 9.29 4.28
CA LEU A 30 17.49 7.94 4.76
C LEU A 30 18.26 7.15 3.69
N THR A 31 19.24 6.35 4.13
CA THR A 31 20.00 5.47 3.26
C THR A 31 19.15 4.27 2.86
N LEU A 32 19.47 3.66 1.71
CA LEU A 32 18.75 2.47 1.24
C LEU A 32 18.86 1.31 2.24
N ASP A 33 20.05 1.09 2.81
CA ASP A 33 20.30 0.06 3.82
C ASP A 33 19.42 0.25 5.07
N GLU A 34 19.25 1.49 5.52
CA GLU A 34 18.41 1.78 6.70
C GLU A 34 16.93 1.57 6.39
N ILE A 35 16.48 1.98 5.20
CA ILE A 35 15.11 1.75 4.74
C ILE A 35 14.83 0.24 4.64
N GLU A 36 15.69 -0.52 3.97
CA GLU A 36 15.52 -1.97 3.80
C GLU A 36 15.52 -2.70 5.16
N ARG A 37 16.43 -2.32 6.06
CA ARG A 37 16.50 -2.88 7.42
C ARG A 37 15.18 -2.66 8.18
N ARG A 38 14.63 -1.45 8.12
CA ARG A 38 13.37 -1.11 8.80
C ARG A 38 12.18 -1.84 8.20
N ILE A 39 12.10 -1.88 6.87
CA ILE A 39 11.06 -2.66 6.16
C ILE A 39 11.11 -4.10 6.63
N ARG A 40 12.24 -4.80 6.46
CA ARG A 40 12.35 -6.22 6.81
C ARG A 40 12.08 -6.50 8.29
N ALA A 41 12.40 -5.59 9.19
CA ALA A 41 12.08 -5.74 10.61
C ALA A 41 10.58 -5.68 10.91
N ALA A 42 9.79 -4.99 10.08
CA ALA A 42 8.35 -4.83 10.25
C ALA A 42 7.52 -5.86 9.45
N LEU A 43 8.11 -6.55 8.46
CA LEU A 43 7.42 -7.57 7.69
C LEU A 43 7.26 -8.88 8.48
N GLN A 44 6.14 -9.58 8.25
CA GLN A 44 5.95 -10.95 8.71
C GLN A 44 7.03 -11.84 8.09
N ASP A 45 7.83 -12.47 8.96
CA ASP A 45 8.99 -13.29 8.59
C ASP A 45 10.00 -12.57 7.68
N GLY A 46 10.00 -11.23 7.69
CA GLY A 46 10.90 -10.40 6.87
C GLY A 46 10.53 -10.26 5.40
N GLU A 47 9.36 -10.78 5.00
CA GLU A 47 8.95 -10.87 3.58
C GLU A 47 7.50 -10.47 3.32
N HIS A 48 6.58 -10.76 4.25
CA HIS A 48 5.14 -10.66 3.99
C HIS A 48 4.47 -9.49 4.71
N PHE A 49 3.43 -8.92 4.10
CA PHE A 49 2.59 -7.86 4.66
C PHE A 49 1.18 -7.88 4.04
N ILE A 50 0.26 -7.05 4.54
CA ILE A 50 -1.07 -6.84 3.95
C ILE A 50 -1.14 -5.41 3.42
N ALA A 51 -1.24 -5.26 2.10
CA ALA A 51 -1.04 -3.98 1.40
C ALA A 51 -2.04 -2.90 1.87
N TRP A 52 -3.31 -3.27 2.03
CA TRP A 52 -4.36 -2.37 2.49
C TRP A 52 -4.06 -1.77 3.87
N GLN A 53 -3.52 -2.56 4.80
CA GLN A 53 -3.23 -2.10 6.17
C GLN A 53 -2.10 -1.07 6.23
N ILE A 54 -1.29 -0.98 5.17
CA ILE A 54 -0.24 0.03 5.01
C ILE A 54 -0.54 1.01 3.87
N LYS A 55 -1.82 1.10 3.47
CA LYS A 55 -2.34 2.06 2.49
C LYS A 55 -1.68 1.96 1.12
N LEU A 56 -1.25 0.76 0.73
CA LEU A 56 -0.83 0.44 -0.63
C LEU A 56 -2.00 -0.14 -1.44
N ASP A 57 -1.83 -0.17 -2.76
CA ASP A 57 -2.79 -0.85 -3.63
C ASP A 57 -2.75 -2.36 -3.39
N GLU A 58 -3.94 -2.95 -3.42
CA GLU A 58 -4.10 -4.40 -3.37
C GLU A 58 -3.93 -4.96 -4.78
N LEU A 59 -3.04 -5.94 -4.93
CA LEU A 59 -2.67 -6.51 -6.23
C LEU A 59 -3.41 -7.82 -6.55
N PHE A 60 -4.53 -8.06 -5.86
CA PHE A 60 -5.37 -9.22 -6.11
C PHE A 60 -5.80 -9.33 -7.58
N PHE A 61 -5.99 -10.57 -8.04
CA PHE A 61 -6.62 -10.80 -9.34
C PHE A 61 -8.09 -10.40 -9.30
N GLU A 62 -8.60 -9.95 -10.46
CA GLU A 62 -9.99 -9.49 -10.62
C GLU A 62 -11.00 -10.57 -10.25
N THR A 63 -10.70 -11.82 -10.58
CA THR A 63 -11.57 -12.97 -10.25
C THR A 63 -11.03 -13.65 -8.99
N PRO A 64 -11.78 -13.64 -7.88
CA PRO A 64 -11.37 -14.33 -6.66
C PRO A 64 -11.23 -15.83 -6.88
N SER A 65 -10.24 -16.44 -6.23
CA SER A 65 -9.97 -17.87 -6.30
C SER A 65 -9.90 -18.49 -4.90
N GLY A 66 -9.99 -19.83 -4.82
CA GLY A 66 -9.80 -20.55 -3.56
C GLY A 66 -8.34 -20.55 -3.07
N ASP A 67 -7.42 -20.13 -3.94
CA ASP A 67 -5.98 -20.01 -3.65
C ASP A 67 -5.62 -18.59 -3.18
N ASP A 68 -6.62 -17.71 -3.03
CA ASP A 68 -6.42 -16.34 -2.61
C ASP A 68 -6.10 -16.23 -1.11
N HIS A 69 -5.22 -15.28 -0.78
CA HIS A 69 -4.89 -14.92 0.59
C HIS A 69 -4.58 -13.41 0.68
N PRO A 70 -4.54 -12.80 1.87
CA PRO A 70 -4.32 -11.35 1.98
C PRO A 70 -2.85 -10.92 1.83
N TRP A 71 -1.92 -11.88 1.88
CA TRP A 71 -0.49 -11.59 1.93
C TRP A 71 0.06 -11.09 0.59
N HIS A 72 0.82 -10.00 0.69
CA HIS A 72 1.71 -9.46 -0.32
C HIS A 72 3.15 -9.71 0.10
N GLU A 73 4.04 -9.72 -0.87
CA GLU A 73 5.46 -9.99 -0.70
C GLU A 73 6.29 -8.79 -1.08
N TYR A 74 7.27 -8.50 -0.24
CA TYR A 74 8.26 -7.47 -0.49
C TYR A 74 9.24 -7.90 -1.60
N ALA A 75 9.39 -7.07 -2.62
CA ALA A 75 10.25 -7.35 -3.77
C ALA A 75 11.51 -6.47 -3.84
N GLY A 76 11.58 -5.38 -3.06
CA GLY A 76 12.79 -4.56 -2.94
C GLY A 76 12.51 -3.07 -2.72
N VAL A 77 13.59 -2.34 -2.42
CA VAL A 77 13.61 -0.88 -2.50
C VAL A 77 14.77 -0.41 -3.35
N GLU A 78 14.57 0.69 -4.06
CA GLU A 78 15.61 1.34 -4.85
C GLU A 78 15.52 2.86 -4.80
N VAL A 79 16.65 3.51 -5.06
CA VAL A 79 16.71 4.97 -5.23
C VAL A 79 16.32 5.32 -6.66
N THR A 80 15.39 6.26 -6.83
CA THR A 80 14.94 6.70 -8.15
C THR A 80 14.96 8.22 -8.30
N THR A 81 15.48 8.70 -9.44
CA THR A 81 15.53 10.13 -9.79
C THR A 81 14.57 10.52 -10.91
N THR A 82 14.03 9.52 -11.62
CA THR A 82 13.19 9.70 -12.80
C THR A 82 11.70 9.56 -12.48
N HIS A 83 11.34 8.76 -11.47
CA HIS A 83 9.95 8.56 -11.09
C HIS A 83 9.52 9.60 -10.04
N PRO A 84 8.46 10.39 -10.30
CA PRO A 84 7.88 11.25 -9.28
C PRO A 84 7.25 10.39 -8.18
N ALA A 85 7.10 10.98 -6.98
CA ALA A 85 6.37 10.30 -5.91
C ALA A 85 4.94 9.96 -6.36
N TYR A 86 4.59 8.68 -6.22
CA TYR A 86 3.40 8.04 -6.75
C TYR A 86 2.96 6.94 -5.79
N ASP A 87 1.78 7.11 -5.21
CA ASP A 87 1.21 6.21 -4.22
C ASP A 87 -0.31 6.44 -4.20
N PRO A 88 -1.02 5.83 -5.17
CA PRO A 88 -2.36 6.24 -5.53
C PRO A 88 -3.39 5.85 -4.47
N ALA A 89 -3.29 4.67 -3.83
CA ALA A 89 -4.14 4.28 -2.69
C ALA A 89 -4.14 5.36 -1.61
N ASN A 90 -2.96 5.79 -1.16
CA ASN A 90 -2.84 6.87 -0.19
C ASN A 90 -3.40 8.20 -0.71
N TRP A 91 -3.13 8.57 -1.97
CA TRP A 91 -3.63 9.81 -2.55
C TRP A 91 -5.17 9.86 -2.61
N VAL A 92 -5.81 8.74 -2.93
CA VAL A 92 -7.27 8.61 -2.98
C VAL A 92 -7.88 8.85 -1.60
N ILE A 93 -7.18 8.47 -0.53
CA ILE A 93 -7.71 8.58 0.84
C ILE A 93 -7.33 9.91 1.50
N HIS A 94 -6.07 10.34 1.35
CA HIS A 94 -5.48 11.43 2.13
C HIS A 94 -5.08 12.67 1.32
N ARG A 95 -5.11 12.61 -0.03
CA ARG A 95 -4.74 13.73 -0.93
C ARG A 95 -3.33 14.30 -0.66
N HIS A 96 -2.40 13.44 -0.22
CA HIS A 96 -1.02 13.79 0.11
C HIS A 96 -0.03 12.78 -0.50
N ARG A 97 1.20 13.23 -0.79
CA ARG A 97 2.30 12.38 -1.28
C ARG A 97 3.17 11.97 -0.09
N ARG A 98 3.15 10.69 0.27
CA ARG A 98 3.91 10.16 1.41
C ARG A 98 5.42 10.33 1.21
N ASP A 99 6.07 10.76 2.28
CA ASP A 99 7.50 10.57 2.48
C ASP A 99 7.79 9.13 2.94
N ILE A 100 9.00 8.64 2.65
CA ILE A 100 9.43 7.29 3.06
C ILE A 100 9.35 7.11 4.58
N THR A 101 9.55 8.18 5.35
CA THR A 101 9.40 8.12 6.81
C THR A 101 7.96 7.92 7.27
N GLU A 102 6.99 8.48 6.54
CA GLU A 102 5.55 8.27 6.80
C GLU A 102 5.17 6.83 6.46
N PHE A 103 5.64 6.32 5.32
CA PHE A 103 5.42 4.91 4.93
C PHE A 103 6.00 3.93 5.95
N LEU A 104 7.24 4.14 6.40
CA LEU A 104 7.88 3.29 7.42
C LEU A 104 7.09 3.29 8.73
N ALA A 105 6.56 4.45 9.14
CA ALA A 105 5.74 4.54 10.35
C ALA A 105 4.42 3.77 10.20
N ASP A 106 3.74 3.89 9.04
CA ASP A 106 2.52 3.11 8.75
C ASP A 106 2.82 1.59 8.80
N LEU A 107 3.94 1.17 8.20
CA LEU A 107 4.36 -0.22 8.15
C LEU A 107 4.69 -0.78 9.54
N GLU A 108 5.48 -0.04 10.33
CA GLU A 108 5.85 -0.42 11.70
C GLU A 108 4.61 -0.49 12.60
N GLN A 109 3.69 0.47 12.48
CA GLN A 109 2.44 0.46 13.24
C GLN A 109 1.55 -0.75 12.90
N ALA A 110 1.41 -1.10 11.62
CA ALA A 110 0.64 -2.28 11.21
C ALA A 110 1.29 -3.58 11.73
N SER A 111 2.62 -3.66 11.67
CA SER A 111 3.38 -4.79 12.22
C SER A 111 3.16 -4.95 13.73
N GLU A 112 3.26 -3.87 14.49
CA GLU A 112 3.07 -3.86 15.94
C GLU A 112 1.63 -4.19 16.35
N ALA A 113 0.65 -3.76 15.56
CA ALA A 113 -0.76 -4.11 15.78
C ALA A 113 -1.07 -5.58 15.49
N GLY A 114 -0.20 -6.25 14.72
CA GLY A 114 -0.42 -7.58 14.18
C GLY A 114 -1.24 -7.51 12.89
N TRP A 115 -0.81 -8.28 11.89
CA TRP A 115 -1.47 -8.35 10.58
C TRP A 115 -2.85 -9.00 10.70
N ASP A 116 -3.90 -8.27 10.36
CA ASP A 116 -5.26 -8.83 10.32
C ASP A 116 -5.50 -9.56 8.99
N THR A 117 -5.51 -10.89 9.03
CA THR A 117 -5.71 -11.72 7.83
C THR A 117 -7.18 -11.90 7.44
N THR A 118 -8.12 -11.35 8.21
CA THR A 118 -9.54 -11.63 8.07
C THR A 118 -10.21 -10.63 7.13
N ASP A 119 -11.11 -11.12 6.25
CA ASP A 119 -12.08 -10.31 5.52
C ASP A 119 -11.55 -9.07 4.74
N VAL A 120 -10.26 -9.02 4.39
CA VAL A 120 -9.61 -7.89 3.69
C VAL A 120 -10.39 -7.43 2.44
N ARG A 121 -10.88 -8.37 1.63
CA ARG A 121 -11.70 -8.04 0.44
C ARG A 121 -13.04 -7.40 0.81
N ALA A 122 -13.66 -7.83 1.91
CA ALA A 122 -14.91 -7.25 2.38
C ALA A 122 -14.69 -5.84 2.94
N ASP A 123 -13.60 -5.64 3.69
CA ASP A 123 -13.22 -4.33 4.23
C ASP A 123 -12.96 -3.31 3.11
N LEU A 124 -12.24 -3.73 2.06
CA LEU A 124 -12.02 -2.92 0.87
C LEU A 124 -13.35 -2.57 0.18
N ALA A 125 -14.22 -3.57 -0.03
CA ALA A 125 -15.52 -3.35 -0.66
C ALA A 125 -16.38 -2.35 0.14
N ALA A 126 -16.42 -2.48 1.46
CA ALA A 126 -17.13 -1.58 2.35
C ALA A 126 -16.57 -0.16 2.30
N LEU A 127 -15.25 0.00 2.27
CA LEU A 127 -14.63 1.31 2.12
C LEU A 127 -14.99 1.96 0.79
N PHE A 128 -14.83 1.25 -0.34
CA PHE A 128 -15.13 1.81 -1.65
C PHE A 128 -16.61 2.21 -1.77
N ALA A 129 -17.52 1.42 -1.19
CA ALA A 129 -18.94 1.78 -1.11
C ALA A 129 -19.13 3.10 -0.33
N SER A 130 -18.53 3.22 0.86
CA SER A 130 -18.66 4.44 1.69
C SER A 130 -18.06 5.71 1.04
N GLN A 131 -16.99 5.55 0.25
CA GLN A 131 -16.37 6.66 -0.47
C GLN A 131 -17.21 7.07 -1.69
N GLY A 132 -17.82 6.09 -2.38
CA GLY A 132 -18.78 6.34 -3.45
C GLY A 132 -20.01 7.11 -2.98
N GLU A 133 -20.57 6.75 -1.83
CA GLU A 133 -21.66 7.48 -1.18
C GLU A 133 -21.26 8.93 -0.87
N ARG A 134 -20.09 9.13 -0.23
CA ARG A 134 -19.60 10.47 0.13
C ARG A 134 -19.36 11.37 -1.08
N ILE A 135 -18.85 10.82 -2.19
CA ILE A 135 -18.70 11.57 -3.45
C ILE A 135 -20.07 11.92 -4.04
N GLY A 136 -21.02 10.99 -3.99
CA GLY A 136 -22.41 11.21 -4.40
C GLY A 136 -23.09 12.33 -3.61
N GLU A 137 -22.91 12.37 -2.29
CA GLU A 137 -23.43 13.43 -1.42
C GLU A 137 -22.85 14.80 -1.76
N ILE A 138 -21.53 14.88 -1.98
CA ILE A 138 -20.86 16.13 -2.38
C ILE A 138 -21.40 16.61 -3.72
N PHE A 139 -21.57 15.71 -4.70
CA PHE A 139 -22.08 16.08 -6.02
C PHE A 139 -23.53 16.56 -5.95
N ALA A 140 -24.40 15.85 -5.21
CA ALA A 140 -25.79 16.26 -4.99
C ALA A 140 -25.90 17.63 -4.31
N ALA A 141 -25.03 17.94 -3.34
CA ALA A 141 -24.97 19.23 -2.68
C ALA A 141 -24.54 20.37 -3.63
N LEU A 142 -23.63 20.09 -4.57
CA LEU A 142 -23.15 21.07 -5.55
C LEU A 142 -24.13 21.31 -6.72
N THR A 143 -24.98 20.34 -7.05
CA THR A 143 -25.98 20.48 -8.13
C THR A 143 -27.35 21.01 -7.66
N SER A 144 -27.53 21.21 -6.36
CA SER A 144 -28.79 21.69 -5.76
C SER A 144 -28.84 23.22 -5.54
N THR A 145 -27.95 23.97 -6.19
CA THR A 145 -27.91 25.45 -6.24
C THR A 145 -28.12 25.95 -7.66
#